data_AF-A0A1H8GFU9-F1
#
_entry.id   AF-A0A1H8GFU9-F1
#
_cell.length_a   1.000
_cell.length_b   1.000
_cell.length_c   1.000
_cell.angle_alpha   90.00
_cell.angle_beta   90.00
_cell.angle_gamma   90.00
#
_symmetry.space_group_name_H-M   'P 1'
#
loop_
_entity.id
_entity.type
_entity.pdbx_description
1 polymer ?
#
loop_
_entity_poly.entity_id
_entity_poly.type
_entity_poly.pdbx_seq_one_letter_code
_entity_poly.pdbx_strand_id
1 'polypeptide(L)' 'MQEYLVIKAEENGVQVIGLTRGEATKFHHAEKLDQGEVLVVQFTNHTSAIKVKGKAKIISSHGEVSAD' A
#
# COMPACT_ATOMS: atom_id res chain seq x y z
N MET A 1 10.50 15.88 0.87
CA MET A 1 10.13 14.69 0.06
C MET A 1 8.89 14.09 0.70
N GLN A 2 7.94 13.59 -0.08
CA GLN A 2 6.77 12.91 0.48
C GLN A 2 7.15 11.49 0.90
N GLU A 3 6.57 11.00 1.99
CA GLU A 3 6.81 9.65 2.47
C GLU A 3 6.26 8.61 1.49
N TYR A 4 6.91 7.44 1.47
CA TYR A 4 6.52 6.32 0.63
C TYR A 4 6.57 5.02 1.42
N LEU A 5 5.88 4.00 0.92
CA LEU A 5 5.93 2.62 1.40
C LEU A 5 6.51 1.74 0.30
N VAL A 6 7.29 0.74 0.68
CA VAL A 6 7.66 -0.38 -0.19
C VAL A 6 6.86 -1.59 0.26
N ILE A 7 6.12 -2.21 -0.67
CA ILE A 7 5.24 -3.35 -0.39
C ILE A 7 5.68 -4.49 -1.29
N LYS A 8 5.99 -5.65 -0.71
CA LYS A 8 6.30 -6.88 -1.44
C LYS A 8 5.22 -7.93 -1.15
N ALA A 9 4.60 -8.45 -2.19
CA ALA A 9 3.62 -9.51 -2.06
C ALA A 9 4.29 -10.85 -1.71
N GLU A 10 3.82 -11.51 -0.66
CA GLU A 10 4.27 -12.85 -0.24
C GLU A 10 3.32 -13.96 -0.69
N GLU A 11 2.16 -13.60 -1.27
CA GLU A 11 1.22 -14.49 -1.94
C GLU A 11 0.63 -13.82 -3.21
N ASN A 12 -0.07 -14.60 -4.04
CA ASN A 12 -0.77 -14.06 -5.21
C ASN A 12 -2.05 -13.33 -4.79
N GLY A 13 -2.36 -12.20 -5.41
CA GLY A 13 -3.62 -11.50 -5.17
C GLY A 13 -3.60 -10.51 -4.01
N VAL A 14 -2.43 -10.12 -3.51
CA VAL A 14 -2.27 -9.02 -2.56
C VAL A 14 -2.86 -7.75 -3.18
N GLN A 15 -3.64 -6.99 -2.42
CA GLN A 15 -4.20 -5.72 -2.86
C GLN A 15 -3.60 -4.55 -2.11
N VAL A 16 -3.11 -3.55 -2.85
CA VAL A 16 -2.68 -2.25 -2.30
C VAL A 16 -3.71 -1.20 -2.69
N ILE A 17 -4.43 -0.69 -1.69
CA ILE A 17 -5.61 0.16 -1.87
C ILE A 17 -5.30 1.58 -1.39
N GLY A 18 -5.41 2.55 -2.28
CA GLY A 18 -5.30 3.97 -1.95
C GLY A 18 -6.61 4.53 -1.40
N LEU A 19 -6.53 5.30 -0.30
CA LEU A 19 -7.65 6.02 0.30
C LEU A 19 -7.55 7.53 0.04
N THR A 20 -8.69 8.13 -0.29
CA THR A 20 -8.78 9.54 -0.66
C THR A 20 -8.33 10.46 0.48
N ARG A 21 -7.63 11.54 0.14
CA ARG A 21 -7.43 12.68 1.03
C ARG A 21 -8.65 13.61 0.97
N GLY A 22 -9.14 14.08 2.11
CA GLY A 22 -10.23 15.07 2.18
C GLY A 22 -11.31 14.69 3.19
N GLU A 23 -12.49 15.30 3.02
CA GLU A 23 -13.65 15.15 3.93
C GLU A 23 -14.17 13.71 4.00
N ALA A 24 -14.07 12.96 2.89
CA ALA A 24 -14.45 11.57 2.83
C ALA A 24 -13.24 10.64 2.69
N THR A 25 -13.29 9.52 3.41
CA THR A 25 -12.32 8.43 3.30
C THR A 25 -12.92 7.31 2.45
N LYS A 26 -12.52 7.22 1.17
CA LYS A 26 -13.03 6.23 0.20
C LYS A 26 -11.87 5.57 -0.54
N PHE A 27 -12.08 4.33 -0.99
CA PHE A 27 -11.15 3.67 -1.90
C PHE A 27 -11.24 4.32 -3.28
N HIS A 28 -10.10 4.64 -3.88
CA HIS A 28 -10.06 5.25 -5.23
C HIS A 28 -9.26 4.46 -6.25
N HIS A 29 -8.28 3.69 -5.81
CA HIS A 29 -7.49 2.77 -6.64
C HIS A 29 -7.13 1.52 -5.84
N ALA A 30 -7.09 0.37 -6.51
CA ALA A 30 -6.61 -0.87 -5.94
C ALA A 30 -5.65 -1.52 -6.94
N GLU A 31 -4.39 -1.65 -6.55
CA GLU A 31 -3.38 -2.36 -7.31
C GLU A 31 -3.32 -3.81 -6.84
N LYS A 32 -3.38 -4.77 -7.77
CA LYS A 32 -3.23 -6.19 -7.46
C LYS A 32 -1.76 -6.57 -7.69
N LEU A 33 -1.15 -7.22 -6.70
CA LEU A 33 0.18 -7.78 -6.78
C LEU A 33 0.12 -9.30 -6.72
N ASP A 34 0.84 -9.96 -7.62
CA ASP A 34 1.11 -11.39 -7.56
C ASP A 34 2.41 -11.67 -6.78
N GLN A 35 2.61 -12.92 -6.35
CA GLN A 35 3.67 -13.29 -5.41
C GLN A 35 5.05 -12.87 -5.94
N GLY A 36 5.80 -12.16 -5.10
CA GLY A 36 7.13 -11.67 -5.43
C GLY A 36 7.15 -10.29 -6.11
N GLU A 37 6.00 -9.78 -6.57
CA GLU A 37 5.91 -8.41 -7.07
C GLU A 37 6.14 -7.39 -5.95
N VAL A 38 6.70 -6.24 -6.34
CA VAL A 38 7.04 -5.15 -5.43
C VAL A 38 6.43 -3.86 -5.96
N LEU A 39 5.81 -3.11 -5.06
CA LEU A 39 5.24 -1.80 -5.34
C LEU A 39 5.84 -0.76 -4.40
N VAL A 40 6.36 0.32 -4.97
CA VAL A 40 6.80 1.51 -4.21
C VAL A 40 5.76 2.60 -4.41
N VAL A 41 5.06 2.98 -3.35
CA VAL A 41 3.94 3.94 -3.42
C VAL A 41 4.19 5.15 -2.55
N GLN A 42 3.89 6.34 -3.06
CA GLN A 42 4.02 7.59 -2.32
C GLN A 42 2.66 8.01 -1.74
N PHE A 43 2.67 8.66 -0.58
CA PHE A 43 1.53 9.51 -0.20
C PHE A 43 1.45 10.70 -1.14
N THR A 44 0.26 11.10 -1.55
CA THR A 44 0.08 12.18 -2.54
C THR A 44 -1.02 13.15 -2.11
N ASN A 45 -1.31 14.12 -2.96
CA ASN A 45 -2.47 15.00 -2.81
C ASN A 45 -3.79 14.21 -2.84
N HIS A 46 -3.84 13.07 -3.55
CA HIS A 46 -5.03 12.22 -3.66
C HIS A 46 -5.06 11.07 -2.65
N THR A 47 -3.88 10.53 -2.29
CA THR A 47 -3.76 9.39 -1.37
C THR A 47 -3.26 9.84 -0.01
N SER A 48 -4.11 9.73 1.01
CA SER A 48 -3.76 10.06 2.40
C SER A 48 -3.49 8.85 3.28
N ALA A 49 -4.06 7.70 2.92
CA ALA A 49 -3.84 6.43 3.59
C ALA A 49 -3.75 5.31 2.56
N ILE A 50 -3.05 4.24 2.91
CA ILE A 50 -2.90 3.04 2.08
C ILE A 50 -3.28 1.83 2.93
N LYS A 51 -4.13 0.98 2.37
CA LYS A 51 -4.53 -0.29 2.98
C LYS A 51 -3.96 -1.44 2.15
N VAL A 52 -3.24 -2.36 2.80
CA VAL A 52 -2.77 -3.61 2.18
C VAL A 52 -3.67 -4.75 2.65
N LYS A 53 -4.07 -5.64 1.74
CA LYS A 53 -4.82 -6.88 2.04
C LYS A 53 -4.09 -8.06 1.43
N GLY A 54 -4.04 -9.17 2.16
CA GLY A 54 -3.29 -10.37 1.80
C GLY A 54 -1.85 -10.32 2.31
N LYS A 55 -1.19 -11.47 2.24
CA LYS A 55 0.12 -11.69 2.84
C LYS A 55 1.21 -10.87 2.16
N ALA A 56 1.79 -9.91 2.87
CA ALA A 56 2.76 -8.98 2.32
C ALA A 56 3.74 -8.43 3.36
N LYS A 57 4.94 -8.09 2.91
CA LYS A 57 5.95 -7.38 3.70
C LYS A 57 5.94 -5.89 3.33
N ILE A 58 5.84 -5.02 4.31
CA ILE A 58 5.67 -3.57 4.14
C ILE A 58 6.81 -2.86 4.87
N ILE A 59 7.50 -1.97 4.16
CA ILE A 59 8.63 -1.19 4.68
C ILE A 59 8.28 0.29 4.58
N SER A 60 8.52 1.02 5.67
CA SER A 60 8.35 2.46 5.79
C SER A 60 9.58 3.10 6.43
N SER A 61 9.57 4.44 6.58
CA SER A 61 10.56 5.18 7.37
C SER A 61 10.63 4.71 8.84
N HIS A 62 9.58 4.09 9.35
CA HIS A 62 9.48 3.62 10.74
C HIS A 62 9.88 2.15 10.93
N GLY A 63 10.32 1.49 9.87
CA GLY A 63 10.69 0.08 9.89
C GLY A 63 9.73 -0.80 9.09
N GLU A 64 9.68 -2.07 9.46
CA GLU A 64 9.03 -3.14 8.72
C GLU A 64 7.85 -3.74 9.48
N VAL A 65 6.80 -4.09 8.76
CA VAL A 65 5.65 -4.86 9.27
C VAL A 65 5.21 -5.90 8.24
N SER A 66 4.74 -7.06 8.72
CA SER A 66 4.09 -8.07 7.90
C SER A 66 2.57 -7.96 8.04
N ALA A 67 1.87 -8.10 6.93
CA ALA A 67 0.43 -8.31 6.87
C ALA A 67 0.16 -9.77 6.52
N ASP A 68 -0.91 -10.33 7.08
CA ASP A 68 -1.45 -11.65 6.79
C ASP A 68 -2.86 -11.52 6.18
#